data_AF-A0A0P0VTX0-F1
#
_entry.id   AF-A0A0P0VTX0-F1
#
_cell.length_a   1.000
_cell.length_b   1.000
_cell.length_c   1.000
_cell.angle_alpha   90.00
_cell.angle_beta   90.00
_cell.angle_gamma   90.00
#
_symmetry.space_group_name_H-M   'P 1'
#
loop_
_entity.id
_entity.type
_entity.pdbx_description
1 polymer ?
#
loop_
_entity_poly.entity_id
_entity_poly.type
_entity_poly.pdbx_seq_one_letter_code
_entity_poly.pdbx_strand_id
1 'polypeptide(L)'
;MGISSASYHPPTLQLPSSAVGASRRCGSPDWVMLDETAYISDRRNKSTAESQTSEGQIIQVSFWLVDPPGLSYFTVHCPGLEEDGLDCEPSVLAAEGSLVLFRVKLSPRPMSEPMRLLRLQGCPLESMARPAS
;
A
#
# COMPACT_ATOMS: atom_id res chain seq x y z
N MET A 1 -9.51 12.71 -9.61
CA MET A 1 -9.69 13.09 -8.19
C MET A 1 -8.45 12.59 -7.50
N GLY A 2 -7.63 13.47 -6.92
CA GLY A 2 -6.43 13.05 -6.19
C GLY A 2 -6.78 12.50 -4.81
N ILE A 3 -5.78 11.93 -4.14
CA ILE A 3 -5.90 11.42 -2.77
C ILE A 3 -5.97 12.60 -1.79
N SER A 4 -6.90 12.53 -0.85
CA SER A 4 -6.99 13.44 0.29
C SER A 4 -5.77 13.28 1.22
N SER A 5 -5.20 14.40 1.68
CA SER A 5 -4.13 14.40 2.68
C SER A 5 -4.53 13.70 3.99
N ALA A 6 -5.82 13.67 4.31
CA ALA A 6 -6.34 12.96 5.49
C ALA A 6 -6.06 11.45 5.44
N SER A 7 -6.02 10.85 4.24
CA SER A 7 -5.79 9.41 4.07
C SER A 7 -4.38 8.99 4.48
N TYR A 8 -3.41 9.91 4.55
CA TYR A 8 -2.05 9.64 5.03
C TYR A 8 -1.90 9.76 6.55
N HIS A 9 -2.98 10.11 7.26
CA HIS A 9 -2.99 10.27 8.71
C HIS A 9 -3.96 9.25 9.34
N PRO A 10 -3.62 7.95 9.34
CA PRO A 10 -4.47 6.94 9.97
C PRO A 10 -4.69 7.28 11.46
N PRO A 11 -5.88 6.97 12.01
CA PRO A 11 -6.14 7.12 13.42
C PRO A 11 -5.05 6.43 14.24
N THR A 12 -4.58 7.09 15.30
CA THR A 12 -3.76 6.41 16.28
C THR A 12 -4.72 5.60 17.15
N LEU A 13 -4.96 4.33 16.79
CA LEU A 13 -5.63 3.44 17.72
C LEU A 13 -4.79 3.36 18.99
N GLN A 14 -5.28 3.97 20.06
CA GLN A 14 -4.96 3.49 21.39
C GLN A 14 -5.52 2.07 21.42
N LEU A 15 -4.65 1.06 21.20
CA LEU A 15 -4.96 -0.28 21.65
C LEU A 15 -5.43 -0.12 23.10
N PRO A 16 -6.67 -0.51 23.45
CA PRO A 16 -7.07 -0.48 24.84
C PRO A 16 -6.13 -1.41 25.58
N SER A 17 -5.13 -0.83 26.26
CA SER A 17 -4.12 -1.53 27.07
C SER A 17 -4.77 -2.41 28.16
N SER A 18 -6.08 -2.28 28.38
CA SER A 18 -6.82 -2.98 29.43
C SER A 18 -7.81 -4.05 28.96
N ALA A 19 -7.85 -4.41 27.67
CA ALA A 19 -8.63 -5.58 27.23
C ALA A 19 -7.83 -6.90 27.29
N VAL A 20 -6.88 -7.04 28.20
CA VAL A 20 -6.21 -8.33 28.53
C VAL A 20 -7.15 -9.26 29.32
N GLY A 21 -8.39 -8.86 29.59
CA GLY A 21 -9.35 -9.62 30.40
C GLY A 21 -10.71 -9.84 29.76
N ALA A 22 -10.97 -9.36 28.54
CA ALA A 22 -12.12 -9.83 27.79
C ALA A 22 -11.77 -11.19 27.19
N SER A 23 -11.68 -12.21 28.06
CA SER A 23 -12.17 -13.55 27.74
C SER A 23 -13.37 -13.31 26.86
N ARG A 24 -13.33 -13.73 25.58
CA ARG A 24 -14.39 -13.49 24.58
C ARG A 24 -15.69 -13.68 25.32
N ARG A 25 -16.28 -12.57 25.78
CA ARG A 25 -17.46 -12.69 26.62
C ARG A 25 -18.48 -13.24 25.64
N CYS A 26 -19.41 -14.02 26.15
CA CYS A 26 -20.52 -14.59 25.38
C CYS A 26 -21.43 -13.47 24.82
N GLY A 27 -20.88 -12.51 24.07
CA GLY A 27 -21.43 -11.18 23.84
C GLY A 27 -20.45 -10.14 23.27
N SER A 28 -19.19 -10.47 22.98
CA SER A 28 -18.43 -9.65 22.01
C SER A 28 -19.14 -9.77 20.65
N PRO A 29 -19.50 -8.66 19.99
CA PRO A 29 -20.17 -8.73 18.70
C PRO A 29 -19.27 -9.42 17.66
N ASP A 30 -19.87 -10.27 16.82
CA ASP A 30 -19.18 -10.93 15.70
C ASP A 30 -19.07 -10.01 14.45
N TRP A 31 -19.29 -8.71 14.63
CA TRP A 31 -19.27 -7.70 13.58
C TRP A 31 -18.43 -6.49 14.01
N VAL A 32 -17.97 -5.72 13.03
CA VAL A 32 -17.28 -4.44 13.23
C VAL A 32 -17.87 -3.40 12.28
N MET A 33 -17.82 -2.13 12.67
CA MET A 33 -18.02 -1.04 11.72
C MET A 33 -16.68 -0.79 11.03
N LEU A 34 -16.61 -0.85 9.71
CA LEU A 34 -15.37 -0.62 8.94
C LEU A 34 -15.49 0.68 8.14
N ASP A 35 -14.45 1.52 8.21
CA ASP A 35 -14.30 2.68 7.36
C ASP A 35 -14.28 2.25 5.88
N GLU A 36 -15.11 2.89 5.06
CA GLU A 36 -15.25 2.54 3.64
C GLU A 36 -14.02 2.96 2.81
N THR A 37 -13.22 3.89 3.33
CA THR A 37 -12.00 4.37 2.69
C THR A 37 -10.77 3.88 3.45
N ALA A 38 -9.76 3.43 2.72
CA ALA A 38 -8.52 3.00 3.32
C ALA A 38 -7.61 4.18 3.62
N TYR A 39 -6.85 4.06 4.71
CA TYR A 39 -5.72 4.94 4.97
C TYR A 39 -4.46 4.42 4.28
N ILE A 40 -3.56 5.31 3.88
CA ILE A 40 -2.28 4.97 3.27
C ILE A 40 -1.23 4.94 4.38
N SER A 41 -0.69 3.76 4.67
CA SER A 41 0.28 3.58 5.75
C SER A 41 1.06 2.27 5.63
N ASP A 42 2.37 2.34 5.79
CA ASP A 42 3.31 1.21 5.81
C ASP A 42 3.24 0.36 7.09
N ARG A 43 2.39 0.73 8.05
CA ARG A 43 2.21 0.01 9.31
C ARG A 43 1.67 -1.39 9.07
N ARG A 44 2.31 -2.37 9.71
CA ARG A 44 1.95 -3.79 9.65
C ARG A 44 1.53 -4.33 11.02
N ASN A 45 0.74 -5.41 11.01
CA ASN A 45 0.27 -6.12 12.18
C ASN A 45 -0.01 -7.60 11.85
N LYS A 46 -0.69 -8.33 12.75
CA LYS A 46 -0.97 -9.76 12.56
C LYS A 46 -1.97 -10.06 11.43
N SER A 47 -2.76 -9.08 10.99
CA SER A 47 -3.69 -9.22 9.87
C SER A 47 -3.10 -8.75 8.54
N THR A 48 -1.81 -8.37 8.50
CA THR A 48 -1.18 -7.95 7.25
C THR A 48 -1.20 -9.06 6.21
N ALA A 49 -1.85 -8.81 5.09
CA ALA A 49 -1.79 -9.63 3.88
C ALA A 49 -0.98 -8.90 2.81
N GLU A 50 -0.26 -9.66 1.98
CA GLU A 50 0.51 -9.15 0.85
C GLU A 50 0.08 -9.87 -0.43
N SER A 51 -0.01 -9.12 -1.53
CA SER A 51 -0.26 -9.67 -2.86
C SER A 51 0.50 -8.87 -3.91
N GLN A 52 0.60 -9.42 -5.12
CA GLN A 52 1.26 -8.80 -6.25
C GLN A 52 0.30 -8.72 -7.44
N THR A 53 0.26 -7.55 -8.07
CA THR A 53 -0.49 -7.33 -9.31
C THR A 53 0.21 -7.95 -10.53
N SER A 54 -0.47 -8.02 -11.68
CA SER A 54 0.15 -8.50 -12.94
C SER A 54 1.37 -7.69 -13.36
N GLU A 55 1.38 -6.39 -13.04
CA GLU A 55 2.50 -5.47 -13.33
C GLU A 55 3.62 -5.54 -12.28
N GLY A 56 3.55 -6.51 -11.36
CA GLY A 56 4.56 -6.71 -10.34
C GLY A 56 4.50 -5.74 -9.16
N GLN A 57 3.53 -4.83 -9.10
CA GLN A 57 3.34 -3.94 -7.94
C GLN A 57 2.84 -4.75 -6.74
N ILE A 58 3.58 -4.66 -5.63
CA ILE A 58 3.20 -5.25 -4.35
C ILE A 58 2.16 -4.36 -3.67
N ILE A 59 1.12 -4.99 -3.13
CA ILE A 59 0.08 -4.35 -2.32
C ILE A 59 0.02 -5.07 -0.98
N GLN A 60 0.09 -4.30 0.09
CA GLN A 60 0.00 -4.74 1.47
C GLN A 60 -1.22 -4.13 2.13
N VAL A 61 -1.98 -4.94 2.87
CA VAL A 61 -3.21 -4.51 3.54
C VAL A 61 -3.22 -4.97 4.98
N SER A 62 -3.59 -4.09 5.91
CA SER A 62 -3.74 -4.39 7.33
C SER A 62 -5.05 -3.89 7.88
N PHE A 63 -5.72 -4.72 8.68
CA PHE A 63 -6.95 -4.36 9.39
C PHE A 63 -6.66 -3.95 10.83
N TRP A 64 -7.30 -2.86 11.25
CA TRP A 64 -7.20 -2.23 12.55
C TRP A 64 -8.57 -2.25 13.20
N LEU A 65 -8.84 -3.33 13.93
CA LEU A 65 -10.16 -3.62 14.47
C LEU A 65 -10.35 -2.97 15.84
N VAL A 66 -11.53 -2.35 16.01
CA VAL A 66 -12.00 -1.73 17.24
C VAL A 66 -13.36 -2.33 17.58
N ASP A 67 -13.60 -2.58 18.86
CA ASP A 67 -14.89 -3.09 19.33
C ASP A 67 -16.03 -2.09 18.96
N PRO A 68 -17.17 -2.58 18.43
CA PRO A 68 -18.34 -1.75 18.19
C PRO A 68 -18.83 -0.99 19.44
N PRO A 69 -19.36 0.23 19.28
CA PRO A 69 -19.63 0.92 18.01
C PRO A 69 -18.41 1.66 17.42
N GLY A 70 -17.19 1.38 17.89
CA GLY A 70 -15.97 1.98 17.36
C GLY A 70 -15.78 1.71 15.86
N LEU A 71 -15.24 2.71 15.16
CA LEU A 71 -14.92 2.60 13.74
C LEU A 71 -13.57 1.89 13.57
N SER A 72 -13.62 0.65 13.10
CA SER A 72 -12.45 -0.05 12.58
C SER A 72 -12.07 0.53 11.23
N TYR A 73 -10.81 0.36 10.83
CA TYR A 73 -10.35 0.77 9.51
C TYR A 73 -9.33 -0.22 8.98
N PHE A 74 -8.91 -0.01 7.74
CA PHE A 74 -7.81 -0.75 7.14
C PHE A 74 -6.83 0.22 6.49
N THR A 75 -5.58 -0.23 6.39
CA THR A 75 -4.50 0.51 5.75
C THR A 75 -4.02 -0.23 4.52
N VAL A 76 -3.70 0.53 3.46
CA VAL A 76 -3.09 0.03 2.24
C VAL A 76 -1.69 0.63 2.11
N HIS A 77 -0.72 -0.20 1.76
CA HIS A 77 0.64 0.21 1.44
C HIS A 77 1.09 -0.44 0.14
N CYS A 78 1.68 0.34 -0.75
CA CYS A 78 2.24 -0.14 -2.00
C CYS A 78 3.76 0.12 -1.99
N PRO A 79 4.59 -0.82 -1.51
CA PRO A 79 6.04 -0.63 -1.46
C PRO A 79 6.62 -0.28 -2.84
N GLY A 80 7.52 0.71 -2.86
CA GLY A 80 8.21 1.14 -4.07
C GLY A 80 7.32 1.89 -5.07
N LEU A 81 6.09 2.21 -4.70
CA LEU A 81 5.24 3.13 -5.43
C LEU A 81 5.50 4.56 -4.95
N GLU A 82 5.56 5.52 -5.86
CA GLU A 82 5.70 6.94 -5.50
C GLU A 82 4.45 7.45 -4.76
N GLU A 83 4.56 8.57 -4.05
CA GLU A 83 3.43 9.12 -3.27
C GLU A 83 2.20 9.41 -4.13
N ASP A 84 2.42 9.78 -5.40
CA ASP A 84 1.38 10.02 -6.42
C ASP A 84 1.01 8.77 -7.23
N GLY A 85 1.58 7.60 -6.91
CA GLY A 85 1.35 6.38 -7.70
C GLY A 85 -0.03 5.74 -7.48
N LEU A 86 -0.82 6.26 -6.55
CA LEU A 86 -2.21 5.89 -6.33
C LEU A 86 -3.12 6.95 -6.96
N ASP A 87 -3.97 6.54 -7.92
CA ASP A 87 -4.83 7.49 -8.65
C ASP A 87 -5.98 8.04 -7.80
N CYS A 88 -6.41 7.30 -6.78
CA CYS A 88 -7.46 7.68 -5.84
C CYS A 88 -7.33 6.88 -4.54
N GLU A 89 -8.03 7.29 -3.48
CA GLU A 89 -8.07 6.51 -2.26
C GLU A 89 -8.57 5.06 -2.53
N PRO A 90 -7.92 4.05 -1.93
CA PRO A 90 -8.47 2.71 -1.94
C PRO A 90 -9.80 2.68 -1.17
N SER A 91 -10.79 1.98 -1.71
CA SER A 91 -12.15 1.99 -1.17
C SER A 91 -12.76 0.59 -1.14
N VAL A 92 -13.59 0.32 -0.13
CA VAL A 92 -14.42 -0.88 -0.03
C VAL A 92 -15.47 -0.87 -1.13
N LEU A 93 -15.71 -2.02 -1.76
CA LEU A 93 -16.77 -2.23 -2.74
C LEU A 93 -17.89 -3.11 -2.17
N ALA A 94 -17.55 -4.09 -1.36
CA ALA A 94 -18.48 -5.00 -0.71
C ALA A 94 -17.83 -5.66 0.52
N ALA A 95 -18.65 -6.11 1.46
CA ALA A 95 -18.22 -6.94 2.58
C ALA A 95 -19.27 -8.04 2.83
N GLU A 96 -18.81 -9.24 3.13
CA GLU A 96 -19.67 -10.41 3.43
C GLU A 96 -18.98 -11.27 4.48
N GLY A 97 -19.61 -11.44 5.65
CA GLY A 97 -19.02 -12.13 6.79
C GLY A 97 -17.64 -11.53 7.17
N SER A 98 -16.58 -12.34 7.04
CA SER A 98 -15.20 -11.95 7.32
C SER A 98 -14.40 -11.50 6.10
N LEU A 99 -15.06 -11.32 4.95
CA LEU A 99 -14.43 -10.93 3.70
C LEU A 99 -14.75 -9.48 3.35
N VAL A 100 -13.74 -8.76 2.87
CA VAL A 100 -13.85 -7.39 2.38
C VAL A 100 -13.27 -7.33 0.97
N LEU A 101 -14.10 -6.95 0.00
CA LEU A 101 -13.67 -6.62 -1.35
C LEU A 101 -13.38 -5.12 -1.40
N PHE A 102 -12.17 -4.75 -1.78
CA PHE A 102 -11.75 -3.36 -1.95
C PHE A 102 -11.07 -3.16 -3.31
N ARG A 103 -10.94 -1.91 -3.72
CA ARG A 103 -10.28 -1.51 -4.97
C ARG A 103 -9.10 -0.61 -4.67
N VAL A 104 -7.98 -0.87 -5.34
CA VAL A 104 -6.82 0.02 -5.42
C VAL A 104 -6.67 0.42 -6.89
N LYS A 105 -6.47 1.70 -7.18
CA LYS A 105 -6.12 2.18 -8.52
C LYS A 105 -4.68 2.65 -8.51
N LEU A 106 -3.87 2.00 -9.33
CA LEU A 106 -2.45 2.29 -9.47
C LEU A 106 -2.25 3.08 -10.76
N SER A 107 -1.54 4.21 -10.68
CA SER A 107 -1.12 4.90 -11.87
C SER A 107 -0.13 4.02 -12.64
N PRO A 108 -0.14 4.03 -13.97
CA PRO A 108 0.91 3.38 -14.74
C PRO A 108 2.26 3.88 -14.27
N ARG A 109 3.19 2.95 -13.98
CA ARG A 109 4.58 3.35 -13.76
C ARG A 109 5.05 4.08 -15.02
N PRO A 110 5.71 5.25 -14.92
CA PRO A 110 6.46 5.73 -16.06
C PRO A 110 7.43 4.60 -16.42
N MET A 111 7.27 4.01 -17.61
CA MET A 111 8.28 3.10 -18.15
C MET A 111 9.59 3.84 -17.96
N SER A 112 10.48 3.27 -17.14
CA SER A 112 11.87 3.70 -16.96
C SER A 112 12.29 4.49 -18.19
N GLU A 113 12.64 5.77 -18.00
CA GLU A 113 13.05 6.66 -19.08
C GLU A 113 13.81 5.84 -20.13
N PRO A 114 13.41 5.90 -21.41
CA PRO A 114 13.95 5.02 -22.44
C PRO A 114 15.45 5.05 -22.31
N MET A 115 16.05 3.85 -22.09
CA MET A 115 17.48 3.63 -21.83
C MET A 115 18.29 4.86 -22.24
N ARG A 116 18.58 5.76 -21.29
CA ARG A 116 19.41 6.91 -21.63
C ARG A 116 20.73 6.29 -22.04
N LEU A 117 21.01 6.33 -23.35
CA LEU A 117 22.27 5.89 -23.89
C LEU A 117 23.32 6.73 -23.17
N LEU A 118 23.95 6.14 -22.15
CA LEU A 118 25.12 6.67 -21.50
C LEU A 118 26.16 6.73 -22.62
N ARG A 119 26.23 7.88 -23.29
CA ARG A 119 27.37 8.27 -24.10
C ARG A 119 28.55 8.10 -23.16
N LEU A 120 29.29 7.01 -23.32
CA LEU A 120 30.53 6.77 -22.61
C LEU A 120 31.45 7.91 -23.01
N GLN A 121 31.47 8.97 -22.19
CA GLN A 121 32.40 10.07 -22.35
C GLN A 121 33.78 9.48 -22.09
N GLY A 122 34.57 9.28 -23.14
CA GLY A 122 36.01 9.13 -22.98
C GLY A 122 36.67 7.86 -23.50
N CYS A 123 36.06 7.11 -24.42
CA CYS A 123 36.85 6.21 -25.27
C CYS A 123 37.24 6.96 -26.56
N PRO A 124 38.45 7.55 -26.66
CA PRO A 124 38.91 8.14 -27.91
C PRO A 124 39.01 7.03 -28.97
N LEU A 125 38.22 7.16 -30.04
CA LEU A 125 38.14 6.17 -31.12
C LEU A 125 39.40 6.13 -32.00
N GLU A 126 40.38 7.00 -31.74
CA GLU A 126 41.55 7.23 -32.60
C GLU A 126 42.87 6.65 -32.08
N SER A 127 42.86 5.72 -31.11
CA SER A 127 44.11 5.03 -30.73
C SER A 127 44.45 3.85 -31.67
N MET A 128 43.61 3.51 -32.64
CA MET A 128 43.76 2.31 -33.47
C MET A 128 44.20 2.64 -34.90
N ALA A 129 45.38 3.24 -35.08
CA ALA A 129 46.00 3.33 -36.41
C ALA A 129 47.53 3.42 -36.31
N ARG A 130 48.17 2.30 -36.00
CA ARG A 130 49.56 2.06 -36.41
C ARG A 130 49.56 1.04 -37.55
N PRO A 131 49.63 1.46 -38.81
CA PRO A 131 50.05 0.55 -39.87
C PRO A 131 51.55 0.29 -39.71
N ALA A 132 51.89 -0.98 -39.49
CA ALA A 132 53.25 -1.47 -39.57
C ALA A 132 53.61 -1.67 -41.05
N SER A 133 54.65 -0.99 -41.54
CA SER A 133 55.63 -1.49 -42.53
C SER A 133 56.70 -0.43 -42.75
#